data_AF-A0AAD5Q8S6-F1
#
_entry.id   AF-A0AAD5Q8S6-F1
#
_cell.length_a   1.000
_cell.length_b   1.000
_cell.length_c   1.000
_cell.angle_alpha   90.00
_cell.angle_beta   90.00
_cell.angle_gamma   90.00
#
_symmetry.space_group_name_H-M   'P 1'
#
loop_
_entity.id
_entity.type
_entity.pdbx_description
1 polymer ?
#
loop_
_entity_poly.entity_id
_entity_poly.type
_entity_poly.pdbx_seq_one_letter_code
_entity_poly.pdbx_strand_id
1 'polypeptide(L)'
;MGADFSKDGATPLSIACVSAITQCNPIDEARFQAFRRAVNLAVQQEDQLSRRVSRSGSALQFMTARSESMARLEERSGQSLAPKPAWRRARDLHATAFKQALDDSEVASLERSVLERVFVLLDPTGEDVVHAVELLVAAATLMKGDISLRVQYAVEVLQDDIEEGSFSIEHALYLLTTMNTVANYFGDPLVSLPLLESIAADVTQSMGGAEIDSDSRKLAQIVAQHPLVVDYVEPSAHE
;
A
#
# COMPACT_ATOMS: atom_id res chain seq x y z
N MET A 1 -27.09 39.27 -12.95
CA MET A 1 -25.67 39.17 -12.59
C MET A 1 -25.37 37.70 -12.37
N GLY A 2 -25.06 36.98 -13.46
CA GLY A 2 -24.56 35.61 -13.40
C GLY A 2 -23.05 35.70 -13.57
N ALA A 3 -22.29 35.16 -12.62
CA ALA A 3 -20.86 35.03 -12.77
C ALA A 3 -20.59 33.83 -13.68
N ASP A 4 -20.10 34.12 -14.88
CA ASP A 4 -19.52 33.16 -15.80
C ASP A 4 -18.23 32.60 -15.19
N PHE A 5 -18.23 31.34 -14.78
CA PHE A 5 -17.05 30.63 -14.26
C PHE A 5 -16.17 30.02 -15.37
N SER A 6 -16.36 30.41 -16.63
CA SER A 6 -15.73 29.75 -17.78
C SER A 6 -14.32 30.29 -18.13
N LYS A 7 -13.51 30.70 -17.14
CA LYS A 7 -12.18 31.30 -17.40
C LYS A 7 -11.01 30.82 -16.56
N ASP A 8 -11.19 29.84 -15.69
CA ASP A 8 -10.06 29.16 -15.07
C ASP A 8 -9.83 27.84 -15.81
N GLY A 9 -8.73 27.75 -16.54
CA GLY A 9 -8.24 26.54 -17.19
C GLY A 9 -7.85 25.47 -16.16
N ALA A 10 -8.84 24.93 -15.46
CA ALA A 10 -8.70 23.80 -14.58
C ALA A 10 -8.52 22.55 -15.44
N THR A 11 -7.27 22.15 -15.65
CA THR A 11 -6.91 20.80 -16.08
C THR A 11 -7.54 19.80 -15.10
N PRO A 12 -8.37 18.85 -15.56
CA PRO A 12 -8.99 17.91 -14.64
C PRO A 12 -7.98 16.81 -14.27
N LEU A 13 -7.65 16.79 -12.97
CA LEU A 13 -7.21 15.62 -12.19
C LEU A 13 -5.81 15.05 -12.50
N SER A 14 -4.80 15.67 -11.88
CA SER A 14 -3.57 14.95 -11.45
C SER A 14 -3.55 14.97 -9.94
N ILE A 15 -3.80 13.86 -9.24
CA ILE A 15 -3.51 13.78 -7.80
C ILE A 15 -4.21 14.91 -7.00
N ALA A 16 -5.29 15.53 -7.51
CA ALA A 16 -5.69 16.86 -7.03
C ALA A 16 -6.41 16.77 -5.68
N CYS A 17 -7.12 15.67 -5.41
CA CYS A 17 -7.78 15.45 -4.13
C CYS A 17 -6.81 14.94 -3.06
N VAL A 18 -5.93 13.97 -3.36
CA VAL A 18 -4.86 13.58 -2.41
C VAL A 18 -3.91 14.75 -2.17
N SER A 19 -3.55 15.51 -3.21
CA SER A 19 -2.77 16.75 -3.06
C SER A 19 -3.53 17.83 -2.29
N ALA A 20 -4.84 18.05 -2.52
CA ALA A 20 -5.64 19.02 -1.76
C ALA A 20 -5.85 18.62 -0.29
N ILE A 21 -6.01 17.33 0.00
CA ILE A 21 -6.09 16.79 1.37
C ILE A 21 -4.73 16.93 2.08
N THR A 22 -3.63 16.69 1.36
CA THR A 22 -2.27 16.83 1.89
C THR A 22 -1.76 18.28 1.87
N GLN A 23 -2.39 19.22 1.15
CA GLN A 23 -1.99 20.64 1.11
C GLN A 23 -2.14 21.37 2.45
N CYS A 24 -2.92 20.83 3.40
CA CYS A 24 -3.06 21.41 4.73
C CYS A 24 -1.90 21.03 5.69
N ASN A 25 -1.30 19.84 5.50
CA ASN A 25 -0.05 19.40 6.13
C ASN A 25 0.29 18.01 5.53
N PRO A 26 1.17 17.94 4.52
CA PRO A 26 1.39 16.69 3.80
C PRO A 26 2.35 15.80 4.58
N ILE A 27 2.16 14.47 4.52
CA ILE A 27 3.14 13.52 5.06
C ILE A 27 4.43 13.70 4.24
N ASP A 28 5.44 14.29 4.87
CA ASP A 28 6.76 14.44 4.27
C ASP A 28 7.59 13.14 4.45
N GLU A 29 8.76 13.11 3.83
CA GLU A 29 9.68 11.98 3.92
C GLU A 29 10.02 11.63 5.39
N ALA A 30 10.30 12.63 6.22
CA ALA A 30 10.71 12.40 7.61
C ALA A 30 9.59 11.75 8.42
N ARG A 31 8.36 12.23 8.28
CA ARG A 31 7.16 11.66 8.93
C ARG A 31 6.83 10.29 8.40
N PHE A 32 6.91 10.07 7.09
CA PHE A 32 6.70 8.75 6.51
C PHE A 32 7.71 7.74 7.07
N GLN A 33 8.98 8.09 7.16
CA GLN A 33 10.00 7.21 7.73
C GLN A 33 9.80 6.98 9.23
N ALA A 34 9.35 7.98 9.99
CA ALA A 34 8.97 7.81 11.39
C ALA A 34 7.81 6.82 11.54
N PHE A 35 6.75 6.99 10.74
CA PHE A 35 5.60 6.09 10.70
C PHE A 35 5.99 4.67 10.29
N ARG A 36 6.79 4.50 9.23
CA ARG A 36 7.33 3.20 8.78
C ARG A 36 8.08 2.48 9.89
N ARG A 37 8.94 3.19 10.62
CA ARG A 37 9.66 2.61 11.78
C ARG A 37 8.71 2.20 12.89
N ALA A 38 7.74 3.05 13.23
CA ALA A 38 6.78 2.75 14.28
C ALA A 38 5.92 1.52 13.96
N VAL A 39 5.42 1.41 12.72
CA VAL A 39 4.68 0.23 12.24
C VAL A 39 5.53 -1.02 12.33
N ASN A 40 6.76 -0.99 11.82
CA ASN A 40 7.67 -2.13 11.87
C ASN A 40 7.99 -2.58 13.31
N LEU A 41 8.15 -1.64 14.24
CA LEU A 41 8.33 -1.94 15.65
C LEU A 41 7.08 -2.56 16.26
N ALA A 42 5.89 -2.04 15.93
CA ALA A 42 4.63 -2.56 16.43
C ALA A 42 4.39 -4.02 16.00
N VAL A 43 4.62 -4.33 14.71
CA VAL A 43 4.57 -5.71 14.19
C VAL A 43 5.56 -6.62 14.91
N GLN A 44 6.81 -6.18 15.10
CA GLN A 44 7.82 -6.97 15.81
C GLN A 44 7.43 -7.26 17.26
N GLN A 45 6.76 -6.33 17.94
CA GLN A 45 6.26 -6.54 19.29
C GLN A 45 5.13 -7.58 19.34
N GLU A 46 4.18 -7.53 18.40
CA GLU A 46 3.10 -8.52 18.29
C GLU A 46 3.63 -9.93 17.97
N ASP A 47 4.60 -10.04 17.07
CA ASP A 47 5.28 -11.31 16.77
C ASP A 47 5.98 -11.90 18.00
N GLN A 48 6.67 -11.05 18.78
CA GLN A 48 7.35 -11.47 20.00
C GLN A 48 6.35 -11.95 21.07
N LEU A 49 5.23 -11.25 21.24
CA LEU A 49 4.16 -11.63 22.17
C LEU A 49 3.56 -12.98 21.77
N SER A 50 3.22 -13.16 20.49
CA SER A 50 2.67 -14.41 19.95
C SER A 50 3.62 -15.60 20.16
N ARG A 51 4.93 -15.41 19.97
CA ARG A 51 5.94 -16.44 20.24
C ARG A 51 6.07 -16.78 21.73
N ARG A 52 5.95 -15.79 22.63
CA ARG A 52 6.00 -16.00 24.08
C ARG A 52 4.78 -16.79 24.57
N VAL A 53 3.58 -16.44 24.10
CA VAL A 53 2.34 -17.16 24.42
C VAL A 53 2.42 -18.61 23.92
N SER A 54 2.92 -18.82 22.70
CA SER A 54 3.08 -20.17 22.13
C SER A 54 4.07 -21.06 22.91
N ARG A 55 5.12 -20.46 23.50
CA ARG A 55 6.09 -21.18 24.35
C ARG A 55 5.58 -21.46 25.77
N SER A 56 4.50 -20.80 26.21
CA SER A 56 3.95 -20.91 27.56
C SER A 56 3.02 -22.12 27.79
N GLY A 57 2.86 -23.03 26.82
CA GLY A 57 2.62 -24.44 27.13
C GLY A 57 1.29 -24.85 27.80
N SER A 58 0.13 -24.31 27.40
CA SER A 58 -1.16 -25.00 27.67
C SER A 58 -2.19 -24.95 26.53
N ALA A 59 -1.97 -24.17 25.45
CA ALA A 59 -2.94 -23.95 24.38
C ALA A 59 -2.77 -24.88 23.15
N LEU A 60 -1.69 -25.66 23.09
CA LEU A 60 -1.35 -26.51 21.94
C LEU A 60 -2.30 -27.69 21.71
N GLN A 61 -3.15 -28.05 22.67
CA GLN A 61 -4.12 -29.15 22.50
C GLN A 61 -5.46 -28.68 21.89
N PHE A 62 -5.76 -27.38 21.91
CA PHE A 62 -7.01 -26.85 21.37
C PHE A 62 -6.86 -26.17 19.99
N MET A 63 -5.66 -25.70 19.64
CA MET A 63 -5.44 -25.00 18.36
C MET A 63 -5.33 -25.94 17.15
N THR A 64 -4.79 -27.15 17.32
CA THR A 64 -4.67 -28.11 16.20
C THR A 64 -6.03 -28.55 15.67
N ALA A 65 -7.04 -28.70 16.55
CA ALA A 65 -8.41 -29.02 16.16
C ALA A 65 -9.14 -27.84 15.47
N ARG A 66 -8.73 -26.59 15.74
CA ARG A 66 -9.34 -25.39 15.15
C ARG A 66 -8.77 -25.08 13.76
N SER A 67 -7.47 -25.28 13.53
CA SER A 67 -6.86 -25.14 12.19
C SER A 67 -7.41 -26.14 11.18
N GLU A 68 -7.65 -27.39 11.59
CA GLU A 68 -8.27 -28.41 10.71
C GLU A 68 -9.74 -28.11 10.38
N SER A 69 -10.43 -27.34 11.23
CA SER A 69 -11.83 -26.96 11.04
C SER A 69 -12.00 -25.69 10.17
N MET A 70 -11.05 -24.76 10.17
CA MET A 70 -11.09 -23.57 9.30
C MET A 70 -10.69 -23.90 7.86
N ALA A 71 -9.69 -24.77 7.65
CA ALA A 71 -9.30 -25.22 6.32
C ALA A 71 -10.46 -25.91 5.55
N ARG A 72 -11.40 -26.54 6.27
CA ARG A 72 -12.61 -27.17 5.68
C ARG A 72 -13.76 -26.18 5.42
N LEU A 73 -13.71 -24.98 5.99
CA LEU A 73 -14.71 -23.93 5.77
C LEU A 73 -14.33 -23.01 4.60
N GLU A 74 -13.03 -22.81 4.36
CA GLU A 74 -12.51 -22.07 3.20
C GLU A 74 -12.84 -22.77 1.86
N GLU A 75 -12.91 -24.11 1.81
CA GLU A 75 -13.33 -24.84 0.60
C GLU A 75 -14.84 -24.71 0.28
N ARG A 76 -15.67 -24.21 1.20
CA ARG A 76 -17.14 -24.13 1.01
C ARG A 76 -17.66 -22.73 0.68
N SER A 77 -16.91 -21.67 0.97
CA SER A 77 -17.29 -20.30 0.63
C SER A 77 -16.68 -19.96 -0.72
N GLY A 78 -17.43 -20.11 -1.80
CA GLY A 78 -17.02 -19.79 -3.18
C GLY A 78 -16.76 -18.31 -3.46
N GLN A 79 -16.19 -17.56 -2.52
CA GLN A 79 -15.59 -16.26 -2.73
C GLN A 79 -14.11 -16.46 -3.01
N SER A 80 -13.75 -16.34 -4.29
CA SER A 80 -12.38 -16.34 -4.77
C SER A 80 -11.65 -15.12 -4.23
N LEU A 81 -11.08 -15.22 -3.03
CA LEU A 81 -9.96 -14.39 -2.62
C LEU A 81 -8.81 -14.74 -3.58
N ALA A 82 -8.31 -13.76 -4.32
CA ALA A 82 -7.10 -13.96 -5.11
C ALA A 82 -6.03 -14.62 -4.22
N PRO A 83 -5.34 -15.67 -4.69
CA PRO A 83 -4.36 -16.36 -3.88
C PRO A 83 -3.37 -15.36 -3.31
N LYS A 84 -3.20 -15.34 -1.98
CA LYS A 84 -2.19 -14.51 -1.31
C LYS A 84 -0.84 -14.84 -1.96
N PRO A 85 -0.12 -13.85 -2.51
CA PRO A 85 1.15 -14.12 -3.18
C PRO A 85 2.13 -14.77 -2.20
N ALA A 86 2.76 -15.86 -2.63
CA ALA A 86 3.63 -16.68 -1.78
C ALA A 86 4.90 -15.95 -1.29
N TRP A 87 5.22 -14.79 -1.89
CA TRP A 87 6.36 -13.95 -1.51
C TRP A 87 6.09 -13.03 -0.31
N ARG A 88 4.84 -12.94 0.18
CA ARG A 88 4.50 -12.07 1.32
C ARG A 88 4.95 -12.68 2.64
N ARG A 89 5.76 -11.97 3.42
CA ARG A 89 5.81 -12.25 4.85
C ARG A 89 4.48 -11.78 5.44
N ALA A 90 3.68 -12.71 5.94
CA ALA A 90 2.44 -12.38 6.62
C ALA A 90 2.74 -11.64 7.94
N ARG A 91 2.94 -10.32 7.83
CA ARG A 91 3.14 -9.39 8.94
C ARG A 91 1.85 -8.64 9.16
N ASP A 92 0.98 -9.27 9.93
CA ASP A 92 -0.30 -8.70 10.30
C ASP A 92 -0.08 -7.58 11.33
N LEU A 93 -0.85 -6.51 11.18
CA LEU A 93 -0.86 -5.35 12.06
C LEU A 93 -2.29 -5.15 12.57
N HIS A 94 -2.48 -5.35 13.86
CA HIS A 94 -3.79 -5.13 14.48
C HIS A 94 -4.06 -3.64 14.70
N ALA A 95 -5.34 -3.25 14.74
CA ALA A 95 -5.77 -1.87 14.93
C ALA A 95 -5.21 -1.24 16.22
N THR A 96 -4.99 -2.03 17.27
CA THR A 96 -4.37 -1.56 18.52
C THR A 96 -2.90 -1.19 18.33
N ALA A 97 -2.13 -2.04 17.66
CA ALA A 97 -0.73 -1.79 17.33
C ALA A 97 -0.58 -0.64 16.32
N PHE A 98 -1.49 -0.54 15.36
CA PHE A 98 -1.55 0.60 14.44
C PHE A 98 -1.78 1.93 15.16
N LYS A 99 -2.74 2.00 16.09
CA LYS A 99 -2.98 3.22 16.89
C LYS A 99 -1.76 3.61 17.73
N GLN A 100 -1.08 2.63 18.32
CA GLN A 100 0.18 2.87 19.03
C GLN A 100 1.27 3.41 18.07
N ALA A 101 1.41 2.83 16.88
CA ALA A 101 2.37 3.31 15.89
C ALA A 101 2.08 4.75 15.43
N LEU A 102 0.81 5.15 15.34
CA LEU A 102 0.42 6.53 15.08
C LEU A 102 0.81 7.48 16.23
N ASP A 103 0.68 7.04 17.48
CA ASP A 103 1.11 7.82 18.65
C ASP A 103 2.63 8.00 18.69
N ASP A 104 3.38 6.95 18.34
CA ASP A 104 4.84 6.93 18.40
C ASP A 104 5.52 7.66 17.22
N SER A 105 4.79 7.90 16.12
CA SER A 105 5.33 8.50 14.88
C SER A 105 5.18 10.00 14.78
N GLU A 106 4.59 10.66 15.80
CA GLU A 106 4.35 12.11 15.85
C GLU A 106 3.60 12.65 14.61
N VAL A 107 2.80 11.82 13.94
CA VAL A 107 1.98 12.24 12.80
C VAL A 107 0.94 13.28 13.24
N ALA A 108 0.70 14.28 12.39
CA ALA A 108 -0.27 15.33 12.69
C ALA A 108 -1.69 14.75 12.78
N SER A 109 -2.58 15.40 13.54
CA SER A 109 -3.95 14.91 13.76
C SER A 109 -4.73 14.65 12.46
N LEU A 110 -4.52 15.49 11.44
CA LEU A 110 -5.15 15.32 10.13
C LEU A 110 -4.60 14.10 9.38
N GLU A 111 -3.28 13.93 9.36
CA GLU A 111 -2.61 12.78 8.75
C GLU A 111 -3.05 11.48 9.41
N ARG A 112 -3.17 11.49 10.75
CA ARG A 112 -3.70 10.38 11.53
C ARG A 112 -5.09 9.98 11.05
N SER A 113 -6.03 10.92 10.93
CA SER A 113 -7.39 10.63 10.47
C SER A 113 -7.42 10.08 9.04
N VAL A 114 -6.48 10.50 8.17
CA VAL A 114 -6.35 9.95 6.83
C VAL A 114 -5.83 8.51 6.87
N LEU A 115 -4.77 8.25 7.64
CA LEU A 115 -4.21 6.91 7.81
C LEU A 115 -5.20 5.94 8.46
N GLU A 116 -6.03 6.40 9.40
CA GLU A 116 -7.11 5.62 10.00
C GLU A 116 -8.18 5.22 8.96
N ARG A 117 -8.53 6.12 8.03
CA ARG A 117 -9.44 5.78 6.92
C ARG A 117 -8.81 4.78 5.96
N VAL A 118 -7.51 4.91 5.69
CA VAL A 118 -6.77 3.93 4.89
C VAL A 118 -6.74 2.56 5.58
N PHE A 119 -6.55 2.50 6.89
CA PHE A 119 -6.62 1.23 7.63
C PHE A 119 -7.99 0.55 7.41
N VAL A 120 -9.08 1.29 7.57
CA VAL A 120 -10.44 0.78 7.34
C VAL A 120 -10.66 0.36 5.88
N LEU A 121 -10.10 1.09 4.92
CA LEU A 121 -10.15 0.73 3.49
C LEU A 121 -9.47 -0.63 3.23
N LEU A 122 -8.35 -0.90 3.91
CA LEU A 122 -7.56 -2.12 3.75
C LEU A 122 -8.06 -3.30 4.61
N ASP A 123 -9.01 -3.07 5.51
CA ASP A 123 -9.69 -4.10 6.31
C ASP A 123 -11.14 -4.30 5.83
N PRO A 124 -11.35 -4.95 4.66
CA PRO A 124 -12.70 -5.16 4.12
C PRO A 124 -13.53 -6.15 4.95
N THR A 125 -12.88 -6.98 5.78
CA THR A 125 -13.54 -7.99 6.62
C THR A 125 -13.99 -7.41 7.96
N GLY A 126 -13.42 -6.27 8.39
CA GLY A 126 -13.68 -5.67 9.69
C GLY A 126 -13.09 -6.50 10.84
N GLU A 127 -12.00 -7.21 10.57
CA GLU A 127 -11.30 -8.05 11.56
C GLU A 127 -10.29 -7.24 12.40
N ASP A 128 -10.25 -5.92 12.23
CA ASP A 128 -9.32 -5.00 12.89
C ASP A 128 -7.86 -5.37 12.64
N VAL A 129 -7.56 -5.91 11.46
CA VAL A 129 -6.23 -6.38 11.06
C VAL A 129 -5.96 -6.08 9.58
N VAL A 130 -4.76 -5.58 9.29
CA VAL A 130 -4.29 -5.35 7.92
C VAL A 130 -2.86 -5.88 7.77
N HIS A 131 -2.42 -6.07 6.54
CA HIS A 131 -1.01 -6.36 6.28
C HIS A 131 -0.18 -5.08 6.41
N ALA A 132 0.88 -5.12 7.20
CA ALA A 132 1.72 -3.94 7.48
C ALA A 132 2.34 -3.35 6.20
N VAL A 133 2.82 -4.20 5.30
CA VAL A 133 3.38 -3.79 4.00
C VAL A 133 2.34 -3.06 3.16
N GLU A 134 1.10 -3.55 3.15
CA GLU A 134 0.00 -2.94 2.40
C GLU A 134 -0.31 -1.54 2.89
N LEU A 135 -0.39 -1.39 4.22
CA LEU A 135 -0.62 -0.12 4.87
C LEU A 135 0.52 0.86 4.58
N LEU A 136 1.77 0.40 4.57
CA LEU A 136 2.93 1.24 4.30
C LEU A 136 3.04 1.66 2.82
N VAL A 137 2.72 0.76 1.88
CA VAL A 137 2.58 1.11 0.45
C VAL A 137 1.44 2.11 0.24
N ALA A 138 0.31 1.91 0.92
CA ALA A 138 -0.80 2.86 0.89
C ALA A 138 -0.40 4.23 1.46
N ALA A 139 0.32 4.27 2.57
CA ALA A 139 0.84 5.51 3.16
C ALA A 139 1.85 6.21 2.22
N ALA A 140 2.70 5.47 1.51
CA ALA A 140 3.63 6.03 0.52
C ALA A 140 2.90 6.78 -0.61
N THR A 141 1.71 6.31 -0.99
CA THR A 141 0.85 6.95 -2.00
C THR A 141 0.39 8.35 -1.57
N LEU A 142 0.28 8.58 -0.26
CA LEU A 142 -0.18 9.84 0.34
C LEU A 142 0.96 10.84 0.60
N MET A 143 2.21 10.47 0.35
CA MET A 143 3.34 11.34 0.59
C MET A 143 3.33 12.56 -0.32
N LYS A 144 3.88 13.67 0.19
CA LYS A 144 4.20 14.82 -0.66
C LYS A 144 5.28 14.44 -1.66
N GLY A 145 5.07 14.79 -2.92
CA GLY A 145 6.09 14.62 -3.96
C GLY A 145 5.48 14.28 -5.30
N ASP A 146 6.34 14.13 -6.30
CA ASP A 146 5.98 13.57 -7.59
C ASP A 146 5.66 12.08 -7.49
N ILE A 147 5.11 11.51 -8.57
CA ILE A 147 4.78 10.09 -8.62
C ILE A 147 6.04 9.21 -8.46
N SER A 148 7.19 9.66 -8.99
CA SER A 148 8.47 8.95 -8.85
C SER A 148 8.85 8.77 -7.38
N LEU A 149 8.75 9.81 -6.56
CA LEU A 149 9.11 9.74 -5.14
C LEU A 149 8.18 8.78 -4.38
N ARG A 150 6.87 8.85 -4.64
CA ARG A 150 5.88 7.98 -3.98
C ARG A 150 6.07 6.52 -4.35
N VAL A 151 6.29 6.25 -5.64
CA VAL A 151 6.59 4.89 -6.11
C VAL A 151 7.91 4.41 -5.52
N GLN A 152 8.94 5.27 -5.44
CA GLN A 152 10.22 4.90 -4.83
C GLN A 152 10.03 4.39 -3.40
N TYR A 153 9.30 5.12 -2.54
CA TYR A 153 9.05 4.66 -1.17
C TYR A 153 8.18 3.41 -1.10
N ALA A 154 7.17 3.29 -1.97
CA ALA A 154 6.37 2.08 -2.06
C ALA A 154 7.21 0.85 -2.42
N VAL A 155 8.17 1.01 -3.34
CA VAL A 155 9.12 -0.05 -3.74
C VAL A 155 10.07 -0.38 -2.60
N GLU A 156 10.65 0.61 -1.92
CA GLU A 156 11.53 0.40 -0.76
C GLU A 156 10.82 -0.36 0.37
N VAL A 157 9.55 -0.03 0.64
CA VAL A 157 8.74 -0.76 1.62
C VAL A 157 8.54 -2.21 1.21
N LEU A 158 8.27 -2.45 -0.08
CA LEU A 158 8.03 -3.79 -0.58
C LEU A 158 9.31 -4.63 -0.56
N GLN A 159 10.44 -4.06 -0.96
CA GLN A 159 11.76 -4.71 -0.96
C GLN A 159 12.18 -5.18 0.43
N ASP A 160 11.88 -4.41 1.49
CA ASP A 160 12.14 -4.84 2.87
C ASP A 160 11.46 -6.15 3.24
N ASP A 161 10.33 -6.47 2.58
CA ASP A 161 9.51 -7.63 2.88
C ASP A 161 9.78 -8.83 1.95
N ILE A 162 10.44 -8.62 0.81
CA ILE A 162 10.87 -9.71 -0.08
C ILE A 162 11.97 -10.52 0.65
N GLU A 163 11.73 -11.80 0.91
CA GLU A 163 12.70 -12.67 1.61
C GLU A 163 13.84 -13.13 0.68
N GLU A 164 13.51 -13.57 -0.54
CA GLU A 164 14.47 -14.08 -1.52
C GLU A 164 13.94 -13.90 -2.96
N GLY A 165 14.82 -13.61 -3.93
CA GLY A 165 14.50 -13.51 -5.36
C GLY A 165 14.16 -12.10 -5.87
N SER A 166 14.36 -11.87 -7.17
CA SER A 166 14.19 -10.55 -7.82
C SER A 166 12.77 -9.97 -7.71
N PHE A 167 12.67 -8.64 -7.80
CA PHE A 167 11.40 -7.94 -7.95
C PHE A 167 10.61 -8.48 -9.17
N SER A 168 9.53 -9.20 -8.88
CA SER A 168 8.72 -9.91 -9.89
C SER A 168 7.49 -9.12 -10.33
N ILE A 169 6.81 -9.60 -11.37
CA ILE A 169 5.57 -9.00 -11.88
C ILE A 169 4.47 -8.94 -10.81
N GLU A 170 4.42 -9.92 -9.92
CA GLU A 170 3.45 -9.95 -8.82
C GLU A 170 3.68 -8.83 -7.82
N HIS A 171 4.95 -8.49 -7.56
CA HIS A 171 5.32 -7.36 -6.69
C HIS A 171 4.91 -6.03 -7.32
N ALA A 172 5.20 -5.86 -8.62
CA ALA A 172 4.80 -4.68 -9.38
C ALA A 172 3.28 -4.50 -9.38
N LEU A 173 2.54 -5.57 -9.69
CA LEU A 173 1.08 -5.54 -9.75
C LEU A 173 0.46 -5.25 -8.38
N TYR A 174 0.99 -5.84 -7.31
CA TYR A 174 0.55 -5.56 -5.95
C TYR A 174 0.72 -4.07 -5.60
N LEU A 175 1.93 -3.55 -5.80
CA LEU A 175 2.23 -2.15 -5.54
C LEU A 175 1.29 -1.22 -6.30
N LEU A 176 1.17 -1.41 -7.61
CA LEU A 176 0.32 -0.57 -8.47
C LEU A 176 -1.16 -0.67 -8.09
N THR A 177 -1.64 -1.86 -7.72
CA THR A 177 -3.04 -2.07 -7.31
C THR A 177 -3.35 -1.41 -5.97
N THR A 178 -2.46 -1.52 -4.99
CA THR A 178 -2.62 -0.85 -3.69
C THR A 178 -2.61 0.67 -3.86
N MET A 179 -1.65 1.20 -4.62
CA MET A 179 -1.59 2.64 -4.90
C MET A 179 -2.84 3.13 -5.64
N ASN A 180 -3.31 2.41 -6.66
CA ASN A 180 -4.52 2.73 -7.42
C ASN A 180 -5.79 2.68 -6.55
N THR A 181 -5.92 1.70 -5.66
CA THR A 181 -7.04 1.58 -4.71
C THR A 181 -7.11 2.78 -3.77
N VAL A 182 -5.97 3.18 -3.22
CA VAL A 182 -5.88 4.33 -2.28
C VAL A 182 -6.17 5.64 -3.01
N ALA A 183 -5.57 5.84 -4.19
CA ALA A 183 -5.83 7.01 -5.02
C ALA A 183 -7.33 7.11 -5.36
N ASN A 184 -7.96 6.01 -5.76
CA ASN A 184 -9.38 5.96 -6.08
C ASN A 184 -10.29 6.26 -4.89
N TYR A 185 -9.96 5.75 -3.69
CA TYR A 185 -10.70 6.07 -2.47
C TYR A 185 -10.73 7.58 -2.18
N PHE A 186 -9.66 8.30 -2.52
CA PHE A 186 -9.58 9.75 -2.37
C PHE A 186 -10.05 10.53 -3.61
N GLY A 187 -10.63 9.86 -4.61
CA GLY A 187 -11.32 10.49 -5.73
C GLY A 187 -10.58 10.48 -7.07
N ASP A 188 -9.43 9.82 -7.17
CA ASP A 188 -8.74 9.65 -8.46
C ASP A 188 -9.46 8.60 -9.34
N PRO A 189 -9.39 8.69 -10.68
CA PRO A 189 -10.06 7.73 -11.56
C PRO A 189 -9.55 6.29 -11.35
N LEU A 190 -10.39 5.27 -11.42
CA LEU A 190 -9.88 3.90 -11.25
C LEU A 190 -9.13 3.44 -12.51
N VAL A 191 -7.85 3.05 -12.37
CA VAL A 191 -7.12 2.33 -13.43
C VAL A 191 -7.60 0.88 -13.47
N SER A 192 -7.88 0.35 -14.67
CA SER A 192 -8.36 -1.02 -14.83
C SER A 192 -7.26 -2.06 -14.58
N LEU A 193 -7.61 -3.22 -14.02
CA LEU A 193 -6.65 -4.29 -13.73
C LEU A 193 -5.83 -4.73 -14.96
N PRO A 194 -6.42 -4.93 -16.16
CA PRO A 194 -5.63 -5.30 -17.34
C PRO A 194 -4.56 -4.26 -17.71
N LEU A 195 -4.82 -2.99 -17.43
CA LEU A 195 -3.85 -1.92 -17.67
C LEU A 195 -2.72 -1.96 -16.65
N LEU A 196 -3.04 -2.20 -15.37
CA LEU A 196 -2.05 -2.39 -14.32
C LEU A 196 -1.16 -3.62 -14.57
N GLU A 197 -1.74 -4.71 -15.08
CA GLU A 197 -1.00 -5.92 -15.48
C GLU A 197 -0.03 -5.62 -16.64
N SER A 198 -0.45 -4.84 -17.63
CA SER A 198 0.43 -4.39 -18.71
C SER A 198 1.61 -3.58 -18.18
N ILE A 199 1.34 -2.58 -17.32
CA ILE A 199 2.39 -1.74 -16.73
C ILE A 199 3.36 -2.61 -15.90
N ALA A 200 2.84 -3.55 -15.11
CA ALA A 200 3.65 -4.46 -14.30
C ALA A 200 4.57 -5.34 -15.17
N ALA A 201 4.06 -5.87 -16.28
CA ALA A 201 4.85 -6.63 -17.24
C ALA A 201 5.95 -5.78 -17.88
N ASP A 202 5.63 -4.59 -18.35
CA ASP A 202 6.56 -3.68 -19.03
C ASP A 202 7.68 -3.21 -18.09
N VAL A 203 7.34 -2.87 -16.84
CA VAL A 203 8.31 -2.46 -15.80
C VAL A 203 9.29 -3.59 -15.48
N THR A 204 8.79 -4.81 -15.30
CA THR A 204 9.63 -5.96 -14.94
C THR A 204 10.48 -6.45 -16.11
N GLN A 205 9.97 -6.36 -17.34
CA GLN A 205 10.76 -6.62 -18.55
C GLN A 205 11.88 -5.59 -18.71
N SER A 206 11.61 -4.31 -18.47
CA SER A 206 12.59 -3.22 -18.55
C SER A 206 13.72 -3.35 -17.51
N MET A 207 13.46 -4.06 -16.40
CA MET A 207 14.45 -4.37 -15.38
C MET A 207 15.40 -5.50 -15.78
N GLY A 208 15.10 -6.26 -16.83
CA GLY A 208 15.99 -7.30 -17.37
C GLY A 208 16.33 -8.42 -16.38
N GLY A 209 15.45 -8.70 -15.40
CA GLY A 209 15.69 -9.69 -14.35
C GLY A 209 16.72 -9.26 -13.29
N ALA A 210 16.90 -7.95 -13.08
CA ALA A 210 17.80 -7.42 -12.04
C ALA A 210 17.51 -8.02 -10.65
N GLU A 211 18.58 -8.32 -9.91
CA GLU A 211 18.53 -8.83 -8.53
C GLU A 211 17.80 -7.87 -7.58
N ILE A 212 17.46 -8.36 -6.38
CA ILE A 212 16.72 -7.66 -5.30
C ILE A 212 17.26 -6.27 -4.99
N ASP A 213 18.56 -6.06 -5.20
CA ASP A 213 19.24 -4.77 -5.04
C ASP A 213 18.98 -3.81 -6.22
N SER A 214 17.87 -4.03 -6.94
CA SER A 214 17.38 -3.12 -7.96
C SER A 214 17.14 -1.77 -7.31
N ASP A 215 17.94 -0.78 -7.73
CA ASP A 215 17.85 0.61 -7.30
C ASP A 215 16.38 1.06 -7.32
N SER A 216 15.77 1.19 -6.14
CA SER A 216 14.35 1.54 -5.96
C SER A 216 14.01 2.82 -6.73
N ARG A 217 14.98 3.73 -6.84
CA ARG A 217 14.89 4.96 -7.63
C ARG A 217 14.79 4.68 -9.12
N LYS A 218 15.56 3.74 -9.65
CA LYS A 218 15.50 3.32 -11.06
C LYS A 218 14.15 2.67 -11.36
N LEU A 219 13.66 1.79 -10.48
CA LEU A 219 12.36 1.15 -10.66
C LEU A 219 11.23 2.19 -10.66
N ALA A 220 11.29 3.12 -9.70
CA ALA A 220 10.34 4.21 -9.62
C ALA A 220 10.37 5.14 -10.84
N GLN A 221 11.55 5.41 -11.40
CA GLN A 221 11.68 6.16 -12.66
C GLN A 221 11.03 5.43 -13.84
N ILE A 222 11.24 4.11 -13.96
CA ILE A 222 10.62 3.30 -15.03
C ILE A 222 9.09 3.36 -14.92
N VAL A 223 8.54 3.18 -13.72
CA VAL A 223 7.09 3.27 -13.49
C VAL A 223 6.57 4.68 -13.79
N ALA A 224 7.22 5.71 -13.28
CA ALA A 224 6.77 7.10 -13.43
C ALA A 224 6.83 7.60 -14.88
N GLN A 225 7.79 7.10 -15.67
CA GLN A 225 7.94 7.45 -17.09
C GLN A 225 7.18 6.50 -18.01
N HIS A 226 6.48 5.51 -17.46
CA HIS A 226 5.71 4.57 -18.25
C HIS A 226 4.63 5.32 -19.03
N PRO A 227 4.50 5.15 -20.36
CA PRO A 227 3.55 5.93 -21.18
C PRO A 227 2.12 5.92 -20.62
N LEU A 228 1.62 4.75 -20.20
CA LEU A 228 0.29 4.61 -19.59
C LEU A 228 0.14 5.33 -18.24
N VAL A 229 1.22 5.46 -17.47
CA VAL A 229 1.21 6.20 -16.21
C VAL A 229 1.23 7.70 -16.50
N VAL A 230 2.05 8.13 -17.46
CA VAL A 230 2.10 9.53 -17.91
C VAL A 230 0.75 9.96 -18.49
N ASP A 231 0.15 9.18 -19.39
CA ASP A 231 -1.16 9.46 -19.98
C ASP A 231 -2.28 9.55 -18.93
N TYR A 232 -2.13 8.80 -17.84
CA TYR A 232 -3.08 8.79 -16.74
C TYR A 232 -2.86 9.95 -15.75
N VAL A 233 -1.62 10.35 -15.50
CA VAL A 233 -1.25 11.47 -14.60
C VAL A 233 -1.42 12.82 -15.29
N GLU A 234 -1.11 12.89 -16.58
CA GLU A 234 -1.25 14.04 -17.46
C GLU A 234 -2.23 13.68 -18.58
N PRO A 235 -3.55 13.55 -18.28
CA PRO A 235 -4.51 13.31 -19.32
C PRO A 235 -4.42 14.47 -20.31
N SER A 236 -3.90 14.17 -21.51
CA SER A 236 -3.83 15.11 -22.62
C SER A 236 -5.18 15.81 -22.70
N ALA A 237 -5.18 17.15 -22.63
CA ALA A 237 -6.39 17.95 -22.80
C ALA A 237 -6.89 17.83 -24.25
N HIS A 238 -7.42 16.66 -24.58
CA HIS A 238 -8.00 16.34 -25.87
C HIS A 238 -9.49 16.10 -25.69
N GLU A 239 -10.21 17.17 -26.06
CA GLU A 239 -11.62 17.31 -26.45
C GLU A 239 -12.71 17.32 -25.37
#